data_AF-D7NII4-F1
#
_entry.id   AF-D7NII4-F1
#
_cell.length_a   1.000
_cell.length_b   1.000
_cell.length_c   1.000
_cell.angle_alpha   90.00
_cell.angle_beta   90.00
_cell.angle_gamma   90.00
#
_symmetry.space_group_name_H-M   'P 1'
#
loop_
_entity.id
_entity.type
_entity.pdbx_description
1 polymer ?
#
loop_
_entity_poly.entity_id
_entity_poly.type
_entity_poly.pdbx_seq_one_letter_code
_entity_poly.pdbx_strand_id
1 'polypeptide(L)'
;GMVQQMQSVCSDCNGEGEVINEKDRCKKCEGKKVVKEVKILEVHIDKGMKHGQRITFSGEADQSPGVEPGDIILVLQEKDHEVFQREGNDLHMTHKIGLVEALCGFQFTFQHLDGRQIVVKYPPGKV
;
A
#
# COMPACT_ATOMS: atom_id res chain seq x y z
N GLY A 1 7.22 -59.16 6.80
CA GLY A 1 7.31 -57.90 7.53
C GLY A 1 7.20 -56.76 6.53
N MET A 2 6.46 -55.71 6.82
CA MET A 2 6.38 -54.53 5.96
C MET A 2 7.65 -53.71 6.10
N VAL A 3 8.34 -53.43 5.00
CA VAL A 3 9.53 -52.56 4.97
C VAL A 3 9.08 -51.21 4.43
N GLN A 4 9.36 -50.13 5.18
CA GLN A 4 9.22 -48.77 4.70
C GLN A 4 10.60 -48.25 4.32
N GLN A 5 10.79 -47.90 3.05
CA GLN A 5 11.98 -47.20 2.56
C GLN A 5 11.73 -45.69 2.64
N MET A 6 12.59 -44.97 3.36
CA MET A 6 12.58 -43.50 3.40
C MET A 6 13.64 -43.01 2.42
N GLN A 7 13.22 -42.27 1.39
CA GLN A 7 14.13 -41.60 0.47
C GLN A 7 14.52 -40.24 1.08
N SER A 8 15.82 -39.99 1.18
CA SER A 8 16.38 -38.68 1.57
C SER A 8 16.77 -37.88 0.34
N VAL A 9 16.89 -36.56 0.51
CA VAL A 9 17.40 -35.67 -0.55
C VAL A 9 18.80 -36.13 -0.97
N CYS A 10 19.05 -36.24 -2.28
CA CYS A 10 20.34 -36.61 -2.82
C CYS A 10 21.39 -35.56 -2.43
N SER A 11 22.51 -35.97 -1.84
CA SER A 11 23.60 -35.08 -1.42
C SER A 11 24.28 -34.36 -2.59
N ASP A 12 24.26 -34.95 -3.78
CA ASP A 12 25.04 -34.48 -4.91
C ASP A 12 24.29 -33.38 -5.70
N CYS A 13 22.97 -33.52 -5.84
CA CYS A 13 22.11 -32.53 -6.52
C CYS A 13 21.22 -31.72 -5.56
N ASN A 14 21.23 -32.02 -4.26
CA ASN A 14 20.37 -31.40 -3.24
C ASN A 14 18.87 -31.39 -3.62
N GLY A 15 18.43 -32.36 -4.42
CA GLY A 15 17.04 -32.46 -4.88
C GLY A 15 16.72 -31.67 -6.14
N GLU A 16 17.68 -30.95 -6.76
CA GLU A 16 17.46 -30.23 -8.01
C GLU A 16 17.40 -31.15 -9.25
N GLY A 17 17.86 -32.40 -9.14
CA GLY A 17 17.85 -33.38 -10.22
C GLY A 17 18.96 -33.19 -11.28
N GLU A 18 19.69 -32.08 -11.22
CA GLU A 18 20.80 -31.75 -12.11
C GLU A 18 21.98 -31.21 -11.31
N VAL A 19 23.21 -31.40 -11.82
CA VAL A 19 24.43 -30.85 -11.21
C VAL A 19 25.15 -30.01 -12.25
N ILE A 20 25.40 -28.73 -11.93
CA ILE A 20 26.14 -27.80 -12.78
C ILE A 20 27.60 -27.80 -12.35
N ASN A 21 28.51 -28.18 -13.28
CA ASN A 21 29.94 -28.09 -13.08
C ASN A 21 30.36 -26.68 -12.66
N GLU A 22 31.30 -26.57 -11.72
CA GLU A 22 31.71 -25.29 -11.13
C GLU A 22 32.15 -24.26 -12.18
N LYS A 23 32.85 -24.70 -13.22
CA LYS A 23 33.32 -23.84 -14.33
C LYS A 23 32.19 -23.29 -15.20
N ASP A 24 31.06 -24.00 -15.24
CA ASP A 24 29.89 -23.70 -16.07
C ASP A 24 28.81 -22.94 -15.28
N ARG A 25 29.00 -22.72 -13.97
CA ARG A 25 28.06 -21.98 -13.14
C ARG A 25 27.99 -20.51 -13.56
N CYS A 26 26.77 -20.00 -13.68
CA CYS A 26 26.53 -18.59 -13.93
C CYS A 26 27.16 -17.73 -12.82
N LYS A 27 28.00 -16.76 -13.19
CA LYS A 27 28.68 -15.88 -12.22
C LYS A 27 27.75 -14.96 -11.44
N LYS A 28 26.53 -14.73 -11.93
CA LYS A 28 25.55 -13.83 -11.29
C LYS A 28 24.69 -14.53 -10.23
N CYS A 29 24.21 -15.75 -10.52
CA CYS A 29 23.35 -16.51 -9.62
C CYS A 29 24.05 -17.70 -8.96
N GLU A 30 25.30 -18.01 -9.35
CA GLU A 30 26.11 -19.12 -8.82
C GLU A 30 25.43 -20.49 -8.94
N GLY A 31 24.55 -20.66 -9.93
CA GLY A 31 23.76 -21.88 -10.13
C GLY A 31 22.39 -21.86 -9.44
N LYS A 32 22.07 -20.86 -8.61
CA LYS A 32 20.79 -20.74 -7.88
C LYS A 32 19.59 -20.36 -8.76
N LYS A 33 19.81 -20.06 -10.04
CA LYS A 33 18.79 -19.67 -11.04
C LYS A 33 17.97 -18.41 -10.69
N VAL A 34 18.22 -17.76 -9.56
CA VAL A 34 17.61 -16.49 -9.12
C VAL A 34 18.68 -15.50 -8.67
N VAL A 35 18.37 -14.20 -8.75
CA VAL A 35 19.22 -13.10 -8.25
C VAL A 35 18.36 -12.11 -7.48
N LYS A 36 18.93 -11.42 -6.50
CA LYS A 36 18.25 -10.32 -5.81
C LYS A 36 18.34 -9.07 -6.68
N GLU A 37 17.20 -8.45 -6.93
CA GLU A 37 17.06 -7.22 -7.70
C GLU A 37 16.42 -6.13 -6.85
N VAL A 38 16.84 -4.88 -7.04
CA VAL A 38 16.19 -3.70 -6.47
C VAL A 38 15.53 -2.96 -7.62
N LYS A 39 14.19 -2.95 -7.64
CA LYS A 39 13.38 -2.29 -8.66
C LYS A 39 12.58 -1.16 -8.02
N ILE A 40 12.50 -0.03 -8.72
CA ILE A 40 11.67 1.11 -8.33
C ILE A 40 10.32 0.96 -9.02
N LEU A 41 9.23 0.94 -8.25
CA LEU A 41 7.87 0.96 -8.75
C LEU A 41 7.27 2.34 -8.55
N GLU A 42 6.88 3.00 -9.63
CA GLU A 42 6.19 4.29 -9.58
C GLU A 42 4.69 4.08 -9.38
N VAL A 43 4.15 4.71 -8.35
CA VAL A 43 2.75 4.57 -7.96
C VAL A 43 2.06 5.91 -8.17
N HIS A 44 1.08 5.93 -9.05
CA HIS A 44 0.25 7.11 -9.27
C HIS A 44 -0.95 7.11 -8.33
N ILE A 45 -1.08 8.17 -7.53
CA ILE A 45 -2.22 8.40 -6.64
C ILE A 45 -3.14 9.43 -7.27
N ASP A 46 -4.26 8.96 -7.81
CA ASP A 46 -5.27 9.82 -8.41
C ASP A 46 -6.09 10.58 -7.37
N LYS A 47 -6.61 11.74 -7.78
CA LYS A 47 -7.45 12.57 -6.92
C LYS A 47 -8.73 11.82 -6.54
N GLY A 48 -9.03 11.79 -5.25
CA GLY A 48 -10.25 11.16 -4.73
C GLY A 48 -10.13 9.66 -4.46
N MET A 49 -8.97 9.04 -4.69
CA MET A 49 -8.74 7.65 -4.27
C MET A 49 -9.08 7.46 -2.79
N LYS A 50 -9.65 6.29 -2.47
CA LYS A 50 -10.25 6.02 -1.16
C LYS A 50 -9.31 5.21 -0.27
N HIS A 51 -9.50 5.33 1.04
CA HIS A 51 -8.92 4.40 2.00
C HIS A 51 -9.25 2.95 1.60
N GLY A 52 -8.26 2.06 1.66
CA GLY A 52 -8.37 0.65 1.32
C GLY A 52 -8.38 0.34 -0.19
N GLN A 53 -8.33 1.35 -1.06
CA GLN A 53 -8.26 1.12 -2.50
C GLN A 53 -6.94 0.41 -2.87
N ARG A 54 -7.03 -0.56 -3.78
CA ARG A 54 -5.93 -1.43 -4.17
C ARG A 54 -5.31 -0.98 -5.49
N ILE A 55 -3.99 -0.94 -5.55
CA ILE A 55 -3.20 -0.73 -6.77
C ILE A 55 -2.37 -2.00 -6.97
N THR A 56 -2.61 -2.71 -8.07
CA THR A 56 -1.99 -4.00 -8.35
C THR A 56 -0.90 -3.85 -9.40
N PHE A 57 0.28 -4.38 -9.09
CA PHE A 57 1.38 -4.57 -10.01
C PHE A 57 1.53 -6.07 -10.28
N SER A 58 1.04 -6.50 -11.45
CA SER A 58 0.97 -7.92 -11.78
C SER A 58 2.34 -8.51 -12.13
N GLY A 59 2.64 -9.69 -11.56
CA GLY A 59 3.91 -10.39 -11.82
C GLY A 59 5.16 -9.73 -11.22
N GLU A 60 5.00 -8.75 -10.31
CA GLU A 60 6.11 -8.04 -9.68
C GLU A 60 6.55 -8.65 -8.34
N ALA A 61 5.92 -9.75 -7.88
CA ALA A 61 6.37 -10.46 -6.68
C ALA A 61 7.59 -11.36 -6.94
N ASP A 62 8.05 -12.07 -5.92
CA ASP A 62 9.22 -12.94 -6.01
C ASP A 62 9.08 -13.99 -7.13
N GLN A 63 10.12 -14.07 -7.96
CA GLN A 63 10.20 -15.03 -9.05
C GLN A 63 11.08 -16.22 -8.67
N SER A 64 10.63 -17.43 -9.03
CA SER A 64 11.43 -18.65 -8.91
C SER A 64 11.27 -19.55 -10.15
N PRO A 65 12.25 -20.41 -10.45
CA PRO A 65 12.19 -21.27 -11.63
C PRO A 65 10.99 -22.21 -11.58
N GLY A 66 10.17 -22.21 -12.64
CA GLY A 66 9.01 -23.09 -12.75
C GLY A 66 7.76 -22.60 -11.99
N VAL A 67 7.79 -21.39 -11.43
CA VAL A 67 6.65 -20.77 -10.72
C VAL A 67 6.30 -19.45 -11.39
N GLU A 68 5.01 -19.21 -11.62
CA GLU A 68 4.53 -17.90 -12.08
C GLU A 68 4.68 -16.86 -10.95
N PRO A 69 5.26 -15.69 -11.23
CA PRO A 69 5.41 -14.66 -10.22
C PRO A 69 4.04 -14.12 -9.78
N GLY A 70 3.90 -13.88 -8.49
CA GLY A 70 2.69 -13.28 -7.93
C GLY A 70 2.61 -11.77 -8.15
N ASP A 71 1.59 -11.16 -7.57
CA ASP A 71 1.32 -9.73 -7.70
C ASP A 71 1.75 -8.95 -6.44
N ILE A 72 2.27 -7.74 -6.64
CA ILE A 72 2.40 -6.75 -5.57
C ILE A 72 1.12 -5.94 -5.51
N ILE A 73 0.48 -5.92 -4.34
CA ILE A 73 -0.78 -5.20 -4.12
C ILE A 73 -0.54 -4.14 -3.07
N LEU A 74 -0.54 -2.88 -3.50
CA LEU A 74 -0.49 -1.74 -2.62
C LEU A 74 -1.90 -1.39 -2.17
N VAL A 75 -2.07 -1.19 -0.87
CA VAL A 75 -3.34 -0.77 -0.26
C VAL A 75 -3.19 0.64 0.25
N LEU A 76 -4.01 1.56 -0.24
CA LEU A 76 -3.96 2.95 0.20
C LEU A 76 -4.45 3.08 1.63
N GLN A 77 -3.62 3.69 2.46
CA GLN A 77 -3.96 4.04 3.83
C GLN A 77 -4.14 5.55 3.91
N GLU A 78 -5.38 5.97 4.12
CA GLU A 78 -5.69 7.37 4.42
C GLU A 78 -5.07 7.75 5.76
N LYS A 79 -4.34 8.86 5.77
CA LYS A 79 -3.74 9.42 6.98
C LYS A 79 -4.75 10.36 7.65
N ASP A 80 -4.91 10.20 8.95
CA ASP A 80 -5.74 11.10 9.75
C ASP A 80 -5.26 12.56 9.61
N HIS A 81 -6.22 13.46 9.43
CA HIS A 81 -5.97 14.90 9.34
C HIS A 81 -6.45 15.58 10.63
N GLU A 82 -5.70 16.55 11.12
CA GLU A 82 -5.96 17.20 12.43
C GLU A 82 -7.31 17.92 12.48
N VAL A 83 -7.76 18.45 11.33
CA VAL A 83 -8.96 19.29 11.22
C VAL A 83 -10.12 18.59 10.53
N PHE A 84 -9.83 17.69 9.57
CA PHE A 84 -10.82 17.15 8.66
C PHE A 84 -10.95 15.66 8.87
N GLN A 85 -12.17 15.17 8.92
CA GLN A 85 -12.49 13.76 8.83
C GLN A 85 -13.21 13.53 7.52
N ARG A 86 -12.68 12.63 6.69
CA ARG A 86 -13.29 12.30 5.40
C ARG A 86 -14.36 11.23 5.59
N GLU A 87 -15.51 11.44 4.97
CA GLU A 87 -16.55 10.43 4.83
C GLU A 87 -16.93 10.32 3.35
N GLY A 88 -16.42 9.28 2.69
CA GLY A 88 -16.62 9.10 1.24
C GLY A 88 -16.02 10.25 0.41
N ASN A 89 -16.89 11.09 -0.14
CA ASN A 89 -16.51 12.26 -0.93
C ASN A 89 -16.67 13.58 -0.17
N ASP A 90 -17.11 13.51 1.09
CA ASP A 90 -17.38 14.66 1.94
C ASP A 90 -16.26 14.86 2.97
N LEU A 91 -16.09 16.12 3.39
CA LEU A 91 -15.15 16.53 4.42
C LEU A 91 -15.91 17.11 5.60
N HIS A 92 -15.77 16.46 6.75
CA HIS A 92 -16.35 16.88 8.02
C HIS A 92 -15.30 17.64 8.83
N MET A 93 -15.70 18.77 9.42
CA MET A 93 -14.89 19.56 10.33
C MET A 93 -15.75 19.95 11.52
N THR A 94 -15.23 19.77 12.74
CA THR A 94 -15.92 20.20 13.95
C THR A 94 -15.37 21.55 14.41
N HIS A 95 -16.21 22.59 14.38
CA HIS A 95 -15.88 23.91 14.92
C HIS A 95 -16.71 24.18 16.17
N LYS A 96 -16.03 24.43 17.30
CA LYS A 96 -16.69 24.73 18.58
C LYS A 96 -16.98 26.22 18.66
N ILE A 97 -18.25 26.56 18.83
CA ILE A 97 -18.73 27.94 19.00
C ILE A 97 -19.28 28.15 20.42
N GLY A 98 -19.25 29.39 20.88
CA GLY A 98 -19.89 29.80 22.13
C GLY A 98 -21.41 29.92 22.00
N LEU A 99 -22.12 29.94 23.13
CA LEU A 99 -23.58 30.11 23.15
C LEU A 99 -24.02 31.44 22.50
N VAL A 100 -23.29 32.53 22.76
CA VAL A 100 -23.59 33.85 22.18
C VAL A 100 -23.42 33.81 20.66
N GLU A 101 -22.38 33.15 20.15
CA GLU A 101 -22.14 32.97 18.72
C GLU A 101 -23.24 32.13 18.06
N ALA A 102 -23.72 31.08 18.74
CA ALA A 102 -24.83 30.27 18.26
C ALA A 102 -26.15 31.06 18.15
N LEU A 103 -26.45 31.94 19.11
CA LEU A 103 -27.70 32.72 19.14
C LEU A 103 -27.64 33.99 18.28
N CYS A 104 -26.53 34.73 18.36
CA CYS A 104 -26.32 36.03 17.74
C CYS A 104 -25.66 35.94 16.35
N GLY A 105 -25.38 34.73 15.87
CA GLY A 105 -24.64 34.51 14.64
C GLY A 105 -23.14 34.62 14.83
N PHE A 106 -22.40 34.04 13.89
CA PHE A 106 -20.93 34.00 13.94
C PHE A 106 -20.33 34.02 12.55
N GLN A 107 -19.06 34.40 12.49
CA GLN A 107 -18.26 34.32 11.29
C GLN A 107 -16.88 33.80 11.66
N PHE A 108 -16.44 32.76 10.98
CA PHE A 108 -15.08 32.25 11.15
C PHE A 108 -14.47 31.93 9.79
N THR A 109 -13.14 31.84 9.77
CA THR A 109 -12.38 31.49 8.57
C THR A 109 -11.58 30.24 8.85
N PHE A 110 -11.50 29.34 7.87
CA PHE A 110 -10.64 28.17 7.95
C PHE A 110 -9.90 27.95 6.62
N GLN A 111 -8.76 27.29 6.71
CA GLN A 111 -7.97 26.92 5.54
C GLN A 111 -8.45 25.58 5.00
N HIS A 112 -8.84 25.54 3.73
CA HIS A 112 -9.25 24.34 3.03
C HIS A 112 -8.04 23.55 2.49
N LEU A 113 -8.24 22.29 2.08
CA LEU A 113 -7.16 21.40 1.62
C LEU A 113 -6.41 21.90 0.36
N ASP A 114 -7.01 22.81 -0.40
CA ASP A 114 -6.40 23.45 -1.57
C ASP A 114 -5.70 24.78 -1.24
N GLY A 115 -5.58 25.11 0.05
CA GLY A 115 -4.90 26.30 0.55
C GLY A 115 -5.75 27.57 0.56
N ARG A 116 -7.00 27.53 0.06
CA ARG A 116 -7.91 28.69 0.09
C ARG A 116 -8.41 28.95 1.52
N GLN A 117 -8.61 30.23 1.84
CA GLN A 117 -9.29 30.66 3.06
C GLN A 117 -10.79 30.77 2.79
N ILE A 118 -11.58 29.95 3.46
CA ILE A 118 -13.04 29.94 3.33
C ILE A 118 -13.64 30.63 4.54
N VAL A 119 -14.47 31.64 4.28
CA VAL A 119 -15.23 32.34 5.32
C VAL A 119 -16.62 31.71 5.42
N VAL A 120 -16.94 31.20 6.60
CA VAL A 120 -18.28 30.71 6.93
C VAL A 120 -18.98 31.79 7.75
N LYS A 121 -20.18 32.17 7.32
CA LYS A 121 -21.02 33.16 7.99
C LYS A 121 -22.36 32.55 8.33
N TYR A 122 -22.74 32.66 9.59
CA TYR A 122 -24.00 32.17 10.11
C TYR A 122 -24.81 33.33 10.70
N PRO A 123 -26.05 33.57 10.24
CA PRO A 123 -26.85 34.71 10.68
C PRO A 123 -27.45 34.48 12.09
N PRO A 124 -27.72 35.57 12.85
CA PRO A 124 -28.45 35.49 14.12
C PRO A 124 -29.85 34.88 13.95
N GLY A 125 -30.34 34.20 14.99
CA GLY A 125 -31.75 33.78 15.09
C GLY A 125 -32.19 32.64 14.17
N LYS A 126 -31.28 32.05 13.40
CA LYS A 126 -31.47 30.70 12.84
C LYS A 126 -30.85 29.74 13.85
N VAL A 127 -31.64 28.88 14.49
CA VAL A 127 -31.14 27.76 15.31
C VAL A 127 -32.00 26.57 14.99
#